data_AF-A0A810QKY8-F1
#
_entry.id   AF-A0A810QKY8-F1
#
_cell.length_a   1.000
_cell.length_b   1.000
_cell.length_c   1.000
_cell.angle_alpha   90.00
_cell.angle_beta   90.00
_cell.angle_gamma   90.00
#
_symmetry.space_group_name_H-M   'P 1'
#
loop_
_entity.id
_entity.type
_entity.pdbx_description
1 polymer ?
#
loop_
_entity_poly.entity_id
_entity_poly.type
_entity_poly.pdbx_seq_one_letter_code
_entity_poly.pdbx_strand_id
1 'polypeptide(L)'
;MEHELVFWLEVSFQNGPPRIEAVQARDKLDAHRAVAQKYGAQYAGSGILGNTPQSKLIYIASPYAGDIAGNTQFAIQCCQFAIQRGYTPVASHLIYPQILDDTIPEQRELGLTLGYHLLAACSEMWVCGERISDGMAKEIHHAERLGINIRYIRKIEES
;
A
#
# COMPACT_ATOMS: atom_id res chain seq x y z
N MET A 1 32.86 -12.79 -12.55
CA MET A 1 31.66 -13.03 -11.71
C MET A 1 30.52 -12.27 -12.38
N GLU A 2 29.50 -12.96 -12.87
CA GLU A 2 28.30 -12.28 -13.39
C GLU A 2 27.64 -11.54 -12.22
N HIS A 3 27.36 -10.25 -12.38
CA HIS A 3 26.69 -9.45 -11.36
C HIS A 3 25.20 -9.76 -11.39
N GLU A 4 24.69 -10.46 -10.38
CA GLU A 4 23.25 -10.63 -10.19
C GLU A 4 22.64 -9.33 -9.65
N LEU A 5 21.50 -8.94 -10.22
CA LEU A 5 20.67 -7.83 -9.80
C LEU A 5 19.48 -8.36 -8.99
N VAL A 6 18.92 -7.53 -8.10
CA VAL A 6 17.65 -7.84 -7.44
C VAL A 6 16.52 -7.25 -8.27
N PHE A 7 15.63 -8.10 -8.75
CA PHE A 7 14.39 -7.71 -9.38
C PHE A 7 13.25 -7.89 -8.39
N TRP A 8 12.36 -6.89 -8.30
CA TRP A 8 11.11 -7.01 -7.57
C TRP A 8 10.00 -7.37 -8.55
N LEU A 9 9.48 -8.58 -8.42
CA LEU A 9 8.44 -9.11 -9.28
C LEU A 9 7.12 -9.13 -8.52
N GLU A 10 6.09 -8.56 -9.13
CA GLU A 10 4.71 -8.92 -8.79
C GLU A 10 4.43 -10.28 -9.43
N VAL A 11 4.15 -11.28 -8.60
CA VAL A 11 3.85 -12.65 -8.98
C VAL A 11 2.35 -12.87 -8.82
N SER A 12 1.68 -13.19 -9.94
CA SER A 12 0.27 -13.51 -9.98
C SER A 12 0.06 -15.01 -9.88
N PHE A 13 -0.96 -15.41 -9.12
CA PHE A 13 -1.33 -16.81 -8.90
C PHE A 13 -2.69 -17.09 -9.53
N GLN A 14 -2.91 -18.34 -9.96
CA GLN A 14 -4.19 -18.74 -10.53
C GLN A 14 -5.34 -18.58 -9.54
N ASN A 15 -5.06 -18.87 -8.26
CA ASN A 15 -6.02 -18.77 -7.17
C ASN A 15 -5.35 -18.09 -5.97
N GLY A 16 -5.43 -16.76 -5.89
CA GLY A 16 -4.90 -15.99 -4.76
C GLY A 16 -4.54 -14.56 -5.12
N PRO A 17 -4.27 -13.71 -4.11
CA PRO A 17 -3.74 -12.37 -4.36
C PRO A 17 -2.32 -12.45 -4.93
N PRO A 18 -1.90 -11.45 -5.74
CA PRO A 18 -0.52 -11.40 -6.19
C PRO A 18 0.44 -11.17 -5.02
N ARG A 19 1.72 -11.51 -5.19
CA ARG A 19 2.77 -11.32 -4.17
C ARG A 19 3.97 -10.60 -4.75
N ILE A 20 4.69 -9.85 -3.90
CA ILE A 20 5.95 -9.24 -4.30
C ILE A 20 7.11 -10.15 -3.90
N GLU A 21 7.94 -10.51 -4.88
CA GLU A 21 9.12 -11.36 -4.71
C GLU A 21 10.39 -10.61 -5.09
N ALA A 22 11.37 -10.60 -4.18
CA ALA A 22 12.73 -10.25 -4.54
C ALA A 22 13.41 -11.47 -5.16
N VAL A 23 13.90 -11.32 -6.39
CA VAL A 23 14.57 -12.38 -7.13
C VAL A 23 15.94 -11.89 -7.55
N GLN A 24 16.99 -12.59 -7.11
CA GLN A 24 18.34 -12.39 -7.66
C GLN A 24 18.42 -13.07 -9.01
N ALA A 25 18.76 -12.30 -10.04
CA ALA A 25 18.89 -12.79 -11.40
C ALA A 25 19.81 -11.88 -12.23
N ARG A 26 20.28 -12.39 -13.37
CA ARG A 26 21.18 -11.65 -14.27
C ARG A 26 20.43 -10.62 -15.10
N ASP A 27 19.20 -10.95 -15.49
CA ASP A 27 18.30 -10.08 -16.23
C ASP A 27 16.83 -10.36 -15.89
N LYS A 28 15.92 -9.61 -16.52
CA LYS A 28 14.47 -9.74 -16.30
C LYS A 28 13.95 -11.12 -16.69
N LEU A 29 14.44 -11.71 -17.78
CA LEU A 29 13.95 -13.00 -18.27
C LEU A 29 14.32 -14.12 -17.29
N ASP A 30 15.54 -14.10 -16.78
CA ASP A 30 16.01 -15.02 -15.74
C ASP A 30 15.21 -14.87 -14.44
N ALA A 31 14.84 -13.64 -14.06
CA ALA A 31 13.98 -13.41 -12.91
C ALA A 31 12.58 -14.02 -13.09
N HIS A 32 11.96 -13.84 -14.26
CA HIS A 32 10.66 -14.47 -14.57
C HIS A 32 10.73 -15.99 -14.54
N ARG A 33 11.80 -16.58 -15.09
CA ARG A 33 12.03 -18.04 -15.07
C ARG A 33 12.19 -18.58 -13.65
N ALA A 34 12.96 -17.88 -12.81
CA ALA A 34 13.14 -18.27 -11.41
C ALA A 34 11.81 -18.30 -10.64
N VAL A 35 10.94 -17.31 -10.85
CA VAL A 35 9.59 -17.30 -10.26
C VAL A 35 8.74 -18.47 -10.77
N ALA A 36 8.73 -18.70 -12.10
CA ALA A 36 7.97 -19.80 -12.69
C ALA A 36 8.44 -21.16 -12.16
N GLN A 37 9.76 -21.34 -11.99
CA GLN A 37 10.35 -22.53 -11.40
C GLN A 37 9.98 -22.69 -9.92
N LYS A 38 10.00 -21.60 -9.13
CA LYS A 38 9.67 -21.61 -7.70
C LYS A 38 8.21 -22.00 -7.44
N TYR A 39 7.28 -21.48 -8.24
CA TYR A 39 5.83 -21.61 -7.98
C TYR A 39 5.11 -22.68 -8.80
N GLY A 40 5.70 -23.13 -9.92
CA GLY A 40 5.17 -24.21 -10.74
C GLY A 40 3.71 -23.98 -11.15
N ALA A 41 2.85 -24.98 -10.94
CA ALA A 41 1.46 -24.98 -11.42
C ALA A 41 0.56 -23.87 -10.84
N GLN A 42 0.93 -23.25 -9.72
CA GLN A 42 0.15 -22.16 -9.11
C GLN A 42 0.37 -20.81 -9.80
N TYR A 43 1.45 -20.69 -10.58
CA TYR A 43 1.86 -19.48 -11.28
C TYR A 43 0.90 -19.15 -12.42
N ALA A 44 0.36 -17.92 -12.43
CA ALA A 44 -0.42 -17.38 -13.53
C ALA A 44 0.35 -16.37 -14.38
N GLY A 45 1.41 -15.76 -13.82
CA GLY A 45 2.21 -14.76 -14.50
C GLY A 45 3.06 -13.97 -13.51
N SER A 46 3.98 -13.16 -14.03
CA SER A 46 4.70 -12.17 -13.21
C SER A 46 5.05 -10.95 -14.04
N GLY A 47 5.24 -9.82 -13.36
CA GLY A 47 5.67 -8.57 -13.95
C GLY A 47 6.67 -7.86 -13.04
N ILE A 48 7.58 -7.09 -13.64
CA ILE A 48 8.53 -6.28 -12.89
C ILE A 48 7.80 -5.07 -12.33
N LEU A 49 7.88 -4.84 -11.01
CA LEU A 49 7.35 -3.64 -10.37
C LEU A 49 7.94 -2.39 -11.06
N GLY A 50 7.04 -1.55 -11.59
CA GLY A 50 7.38 -0.36 -12.38
C GLY A 50 7.00 -0.43 -13.87
N ASN A 51 6.71 -1.62 -14.41
CA ASN A 51 6.29 -1.81 -15.81
C ASN A 51 4.94 -2.52 -15.97
N THR A 52 4.23 -2.83 -14.88
CA THR A 52 2.92 -3.50 -14.93
C THR A 52 1.76 -2.50 -14.90
N PRO A 53 0.70 -2.70 -15.72
CA PRO A 53 -0.51 -1.89 -15.69
C PRO A 53 -1.33 -1.95 -14.38
N GLN A 54 -0.96 -2.83 -13.44
CA GLN A 54 -1.85 -3.33 -12.39
C GLN A 54 -1.61 -2.76 -10.99
N SER A 55 -0.54 -1.98 -10.74
CA SER A 55 -0.25 -1.46 -9.40
C SER A 55 -1.21 -0.32 -9.03
N LYS A 56 -2.41 -0.68 -8.58
CA LYS A 56 -3.39 0.29 -8.10
C LYS A 56 -2.80 1.06 -6.91
N LEU A 57 -2.92 2.38 -6.97
CA LEU A 57 -2.61 3.24 -5.84
C LEU A 57 -3.71 3.09 -4.79
N ILE A 58 -3.35 2.67 -3.59
CA ILE A 58 -4.28 2.40 -2.49
C ILE A 58 -4.03 3.42 -1.38
N TYR A 59 -5.08 4.15 -1.01
CA TYR A 59 -5.02 5.02 0.15
C TYR A 59 -5.21 4.20 1.43
N ILE A 60 -4.26 4.26 2.34
CA ILE A 60 -4.32 3.60 3.65
C ILE A 60 -4.80 4.60 4.69
N ALA A 61 -5.98 4.34 5.26
CA ALA A 61 -6.52 5.07 6.40
C ALA A 61 -6.41 4.21 7.65
N SER A 62 -5.77 4.76 8.68
CA SER A 62 -5.62 4.10 9.98
C SER A 62 -5.58 5.17 11.08
N PRO A 63 -5.81 4.80 12.35
CA PRO A 63 -5.68 5.77 13.45
C PRO A 63 -4.27 6.37 13.46
N TYR A 64 -4.16 7.66 13.76
CA TYR A 64 -2.86 8.34 13.90
C TYR A 64 -2.70 9.03 15.27
N ALA A 65 -3.64 9.90 15.64
CA ALA A 65 -3.63 10.61 16.91
C ALA A 65 -3.78 9.67 18.15
N GLY A 66 -3.36 10.15 19.32
CA GLY A 66 -3.31 9.36 20.56
C GLY A 66 -1.92 8.73 20.73
N ASP A 67 -1.84 7.40 20.65
CA ASP A 67 -0.56 6.68 20.62
C ASP A 67 0.09 6.81 19.23
N ILE A 68 0.73 7.96 18.97
CA ILE A 68 1.35 8.28 17.68
C ILE A 68 2.38 7.22 17.27
N ALA A 69 3.20 6.74 18.21
CA ALA A 69 4.25 5.76 17.92
C ALA A 69 3.65 4.41 17.51
N GLY A 70 2.71 3.87 18.31
CA GLY A 70 2.05 2.61 17.99
C GLY A 70 1.20 2.69 16.72
N ASN A 71 0.48 3.79 16.54
CA ASN A 71 -0.32 4.03 15.35
C ASN A 71 0.53 4.19 14.08
N THR A 72 1.69 4.84 14.17
CA THR A 72 2.65 4.94 13.06
C THR A 72 3.14 3.56 12.65
N GLN A 73 3.52 2.72 13.61
CA GLN A 73 3.94 1.36 13.32
C GLN A 73 2.80 0.53 12.70
N PHE A 74 1.58 0.69 13.19
CA PHE A 74 0.41 0.02 12.62
C PHE A 74 0.13 0.46 11.18
N ALA A 75 0.19 1.76 10.88
CA ALA A 75 0.05 2.28 9.53
C ALA A 75 1.12 1.71 8.57
N ILE A 76 2.36 1.57 9.04
CA ILE A 76 3.44 0.92 8.27
C ILE A 76 3.10 -0.55 7.98
N GLN A 77 2.59 -1.29 8.96
CA GLN A 77 2.15 -2.68 8.76
C GLN A 77 1.02 -2.78 7.73
N CYS A 78 0.08 -1.82 7.73
CA CYS A 78 -0.98 -1.75 6.73
C CYS A 78 -0.41 -1.54 5.32
N CYS A 79 0.56 -0.64 5.17
CA CYS A 79 1.26 -0.41 3.91
C CYS A 79 2.01 -1.67 3.46
N GLN A 80 2.75 -2.34 4.36
CA GLN A 80 3.43 -3.59 4.06
C GLN A 80 2.46 -4.68 3.60
N PHE A 81 1.31 -4.81 4.25
CA PHE A 81 0.25 -5.74 3.88
C PHE A 81 -0.29 -5.49 2.46
N ALA A 82 -0.42 -4.22 2.05
CA ALA A 82 -0.79 -3.84 0.69
C ALA A 82 0.32 -4.15 -0.33
N ILE A 83 1.57 -3.81 0.00
CA ILE A 83 2.76 -4.11 -0.81
C ILE A 83 2.85 -5.61 -1.07
N GLN A 84 2.76 -6.44 -0.03
CA GLN A 84 2.78 -7.91 -0.16
C GLN A 84 1.67 -8.46 -1.07
N ARG A 85 0.64 -7.66 -1.37
CA ARG A 85 -0.48 -8.01 -2.26
C ARG A 85 -0.39 -7.36 -3.64
N GLY A 86 0.75 -6.79 -4.00
CA GLY A 86 0.99 -6.15 -5.31
C GLY A 86 0.45 -4.71 -5.41
N TYR A 87 -0.01 -4.11 -4.32
CA TYR A 87 -0.53 -2.75 -4.35
C TYR A 87 0.53 -1.70 -4.03
N THR A 88 0.30 -0.46 -4.49
CA THR A 88 1.11 0.71 -4.12
C THR A 88 0.38 1.50 -3.05
N PRO A 89 0.72 1.38 -1.75
CA PRO A 89 0.04 2.11 -0.71
C PRO A 89 0.56 3.55 -0.55
N VAL A 90 -0.33 4.44 -0.10
CA VAL A 90 0.02 5.76 0.43
C VAL A 90 -0.78 6.04 1.69
N ALA A 91 -0.13 6.63 2.70
CA ALA A 91 -0.76 7.04 3.96
C ALA A 91 -0.37 8.49 4.25
N SER A 92 -1.30 9.43 4.06
CA SER A 92 -0.99 10.87 4.23
C SER A 92 -0.53 11.23 5.64
N HIS A 93 -1.06 10.53 6.66
CA HIS A 93 -0.69 10.70 8.06
C HIS A 93 0.72 10.18 8.39
N LEU A 94 1.38 9.46 7.47
CA LEU A 94 2.82 9.15 7.58
C LEU A 94 3.70 10.17 6.86
N ILE A 95 3.14 11.07 6.06
CA ILE A 95 3.89 12.00 5.21
C ILE A 95 3.82 13.41 5.80
N TYR A 96 2.62 13.98 5.85
CA TYR A 96 2.47 15.40 6.13
C TYR A 96 2.82 15.82 7.56
N PRO A 97 2.58 15.01 8.61
CA PRO A 97 3.05 15.37 9.97
C PRO A 97 4.57 15.47 10.12
N GLN A 98 5.35 14.94 9.17
CA GLN A 98 6.81 15.11 9.14
C GLN A 98 7.26 16.38 8.42
N ILE A 99 6.35 17.04 7.70
CA ILE A 99 6.61 18.21 6.83
C ILE A 99 5.91 19.46 7.39
N LEU A 100 4.74 19.28 8.01
CA LEU A 100 3.86 20.30 8.55
C LEU A 100 3.71 20.11 10.06
N ASP A 101 3.54 21.22 10.77
CA ASP A 101 3.30 21.24 12.20
C ASP A 101 1.80 21.19 12.52
N ASP A 102 1.34 20.01 12.94
CA ASP A 102 -0.06 19.76 13.30
C ASP A 102 -0.57 20.58 14.50
N THR A 103 0.33 21.23 15.26
CA THR A 103 -0.04 22.14 16.35
C THR A 103 -0.44 23.52 15.84
N ILE A 104 -0.10 23.85 14.60
CA ILE A 104 -0.47 25.09 13.92
C ILE A 104 -1.75 24.84 13.11
N PRO A 105 -2.89 25.48 13.44
CA PRO A 105 -4.19 25.19 12.80
C PRO A 105 -4.19 25.26 11.27
N GLU A 106 -3.52 26.26 10.70
CA GLU A 106 -3.45 26.47 9.25
C GLU A 106 -2.63 25.38 8.55
N GLN A 107 -1.54 24.93 9.18
CA GLN A 107 -0.73 23.85 8.64
C GLN A 107 -1.43 22.50 8.77
N ARG A 108 -2.15 22.27 9.87
CA ARG A 108 -3.00 21.10 10.06
C ARG A 108 -4.09 21.03 8.98
N GLU A 109 -4.76 22.14 8.70
CA GLU A 109 -5.78 22.21 7.64
C GLU A 109 -5.19 21.95 6.25
N LEU A 110 -4.00 22.49 5.98
CA LEU A 110 -3.26 22.19 4.76
C LEU A 110 -2.94 20.70 4.65
N GLY A 111 -2.44 20.06 5.70
CA GLY A 111 -2.13 18.63 5.72
C GLY A 111 -3.35 17.74 5.44
N LEU A 112 -4.50 18.09 6.02
CA LEU A 112 -5.77 17.40 5.74
C LEU A 112 -6.21 17.56 4.29
N THR A 113 -6.12 18.78 3.75
CA THR A 113 -6.47 19.08 2.35
C THR A 113 -5.59 18.30 1.37
N LEU A 114 -4.27 18.28 1.61
CA LEU A 114 -3.34 17.48 0.82
C LEU A 114 -3.62 15.98 0.92
N GLY A 115 -4.01 15.50 2.12
CA GLY A 115 -4.47 14.13 2.32
C GLY A 115 -5.68 13.76 1.45
N TYR A 116 -6.66 14.66 1.33
CA TYR A 116 -7.83 14.46 0.45
C TYR A 116 -7.47 14.46 -1.02
N HIS A 117 -6.56 15.34 -1.47
CA HIS A 117 -6.08 15.30 -2.85
C HIS A 117 -5.37 13.98 -3.18
N LEU A 118 -4.57 13.47 -2.23
CA LEU A 118 -3.90 12.18 -2.37
C LEU A 118 -4.90 11.02 -2.42
N LEU A 119 -5.91 11.03 -1.55
CA LEU A 119 -7.01 10.07 -1.55
C LEU A 119 -7.77 10.09 -2.89
N ALA A 120 -8.08 11.27 -3.43
CA ALA A 120 -8.76 11.43 -4.71
C ALA A 120 -7.97 10.87 -5.92
N ALA A 121 -6.64 10.79 -5.81
CA ALA A 121 -5.79 10.18 -6.83
C ALA A 121 -5.70 8.64 -6.72
N CYS A 122 -6.20 8.06 -5.62
CA CYS A 122 -6.13 6.62 -5.39
C CYS A 122 -7.28 5.87 -6.08
N SER A 123 -7.01 4.62 -6.46
CA SER A 123 -8.03 3.74 -7.06
C SER A 123 -9.02 3.18 -6.03
N GLU A 124 -8.59 3.05 -4.77
CA GLU A 124 -9.36 2.48 -3.67
C GLU A 124 -8.78 2.96 -2.33
N MET A 125 -9.61 2.96 -1.30
CA MET A 125 -9.25 3.24 0.09
C MET A 125 -9.34 1.98 0.94
N TRP A 126 -8.29 1.68 1.70
CA TRP A 126 -8.30 0.64 2.73
C TRP A 126 -8.39 1.28 4.10
N VAL A 127 -9.45 0.96 4.82
CA VAL A 127 -9.70 1.38 6.19
C VAL A 127 -9.19 0.27 7.12
N CYS A 128 -8.09 0.53 7.80
CA CYS A 128 -7.39 -0.47 8.59
C CYS A 128 -7.60 -0.28 10.10
N GLY A 129 -7.82 -1.40 10.79
CA GLY A 129 -7.97 -1.47 12.24
C GLY A 129 -9.40 -1.71 12.71
N GLU A 130 -9.56 -1.95 14.01
CA GLU A 130 -10.85 -2.28 14.62
C GLU A 130 -11.68 -1.05 15.01
N ARG A 131 -11.03 0.12 15.13
CA ARG A 131 -11.66 1.40 15.46
C ARG A 131 -11.55 2.39 14.31
N ILE A 132 -12.58 3.20 14.12
CA ILE A 132 -12.57 4.34 13.21
C ILE A 132 -12.35 5.59 14.05
N SER A 133 -11.25 6.29 13.79
CA SER A 133 -10.97 7.60 14.41
C SER A 133 -11.75 8.71 13.71
N ASP A 134 -11.87 9.89 14.33
CA ASP A 134 -12.52 11.05 13.72
C ASP A 134 -11.87 11.48 12.40
N GLY A 135 -10.53 11.37 12.31
CA GLY A 135 -9.78 11.63 11.07
C GLY A 135 -10.19 10.66 9.96
N MET A 136 -10.20 9.35 10.28
CA MET A 136 -10.63 8.31 9.35
C MET A 136 -12.08 8.49 8.93
N ALA A 137 -12.99 8.84 9.85
CA ALA A 137 -14.40 9.05 9.53
C ALA A 137 -14.57 10.16 8.48
N LYS A 138 -13.78 11.23 8.58
CA LYS A 138 -13.78 12.32 7.58
C LYS A 138 -13.21 11.87 6.24
N GLU A 139 -12.12 11.08 6.24
CA GLU A 139 -11.55 10.49 5.03
C GLU A 139 -12.53 9.53 4.34
N ILE A 140 -13.19 8.66 5.11
CA ILE A 140 -14.21 7.71 4.61
C ILE A 140 -15.35 8.49 3.97
N HIS A 141 -15.89 9.49 4.66
CA HIS A 141 -16.96 10.32 4.11
C HIS A 141 -16.53 11.03 2.81
N HIS A 142 -15.27 11.48 2.74
CA HIS A 142 -14.73 12.08 1.52
C HIS A 142 -14.62 11.06 0.37
N ALA A 143 -14.11 9.85 0.65
CA ALA A 143 -14.03 8.77 -0.34
C ALA A 143 -15.42 8.35 -0.85
N GLU A 144 -16.41 8.22 0.04
CA GLU A 144 -17.80 7.93 -0.33
C GLU A 144 -18.37 8.98 -1.29
N ARG A 145 -18.13 10.27 -1.01
CA ARG A 145 -18.57 11.37 -1.88
C ARG A 145 -17.95 11.33 -3.27
N LEU A 146 -16.73 10.82 -3.39
CA LEU A 146 -16.02 10.66 -4.65
C LEU A 146 -16.34 9.35 -5.37
N GLY A 147 -17.12 8.45 -4.76
CA GLY A 147 -17.39 7.13 -5.30
C GLY A 147 -16.16 6.20 -5.33
N ILE A 148 -15.15 6.49 -4.49
CA ILE A 148 -13.96 5.64 -4.34
C ILE A 148 -14.36 4.35 -3.64
N ASN A 149 -13.88 3.21 -4.13
CA ASN A 149 -14.11 1.93 -3.47
C ASN A 149 -13.49 1.93 -2.07
N ILE A 150 -14.20 1.41 -1.07
CA ILE A 150 -13.73 1.36 0.32
C ILE A 150 -13.72 -0.08 0.80
N ARG A 151 -12.55 -0.53 1.26
CA ARG A 151 -12.35 -1.86 1.83
C ARG A 151 -11.94 -1.78 3.29
N TYR A 152 -12.62 -2.53 4.15
CA TYR A 152 -12.30 -2.60 5.58
C TYR A 152 -11.36 -3.77 5.87
N ILE A 153 -10.19 -3.48 6.42
CA ILE A 153 -9.16 -4.46 6.82
C ILE A 153 -9.12 -4.52 8.35
N ARG A 154 -9.84 -5.49 8.92
CA ARG A 154 -9.98 -5.63 10.39
C ARG A 154 -8.79 -6.32 11.05
N LYS A 155 -8.16 -7.27 10.34
CA LYS A 155 -6.97 -7.99 10.80
C LYS A 155 -5.94 -8.03 9.69
N ILE A 156 -4.70 -7.70 10.06
CA ILE A 156 -3.53 -7.89 9.22
C ILE A 156 -2.99 -9.27 9.60
N GLU A 157 -3.26 -10.27 8.78
CA GLU A 157 -2.67 -11.59 8.96
C GLU A 157 -1.23 -11.57 8.46
N GLU A 158 -0.29 -11.83 9.34
CA GLU A 158 1.11 -12.09 8.99
C GLU A 158 1.17 -13.43 8.25
N SER A 159 1.74 -13.42 7.04
CA SER A 159 1.93 -14.60 6.20
C SER A 159 3.29 -15.24 6.46
#